data_AF-A0A2H0A9R0-F1
#
_entry.id   AF-A0A2H0A9R0-F1
#
_cell.length_a   1.000
_cell.length_b   1.000
_cell.length_c   1.000
_cell.angle_alpha   90.00
_cell.angle_beta   90.00
_cell.angle_gamma   90.00
#
_symmetry.space_group_name_H-M   'P 1'
#
loop_
_entity.id
_entity.type
_entity.pdbx_description
1 polymer ?
#
loop_
_entity_poly.entity_id
_entity_poly.type
_entity_poly.pdbx_seq_one_letter_code
_entity_poly.pdbx_strand_id
1 'polypeptide(L)'
;MTDREVLYLYRLGQAEETLSEAEKMLQENFSPRSITNRAYYTMFYAVLALFLKTSLNIKTSKHIGIISTFDKEFVKQGKIDKHYSKIL
;
A
#
# COMPACT_ATOMS: atom_id res chain seq x y z
N MET A 1 -10.59 -7.96 -19.56
CA MET A 1 -9.71 -7.68 -18.41
C MET A 1 -8.97 -8.96 -18.08
N THR A 2 -7.67 -8.87 -17.84
CA THR A 2 -6.84 -9.99 -17.36
C THR A 2 -7.04 -10.20 -15.86
N ASP A 3 -6.75 -11.39 -15.35
CA ASP A 3 -6.79 -11.69 -13.89
C ASP A 3 -5.96 -10.70 -13.08
N ARG A 4 -4.83 -10.26 -13.64
CA ARG A 4 -3.96 -9.26 -13.04
C ARG A 4 -4.61 -7.88 -12.96
N GLU A 5 -5.33 -7.46 -14.00
CA GLU A 5 -6.07 -6.19 -14.00
C GLU A 5 -7.21 -6.21 -12.98
N VAL A 6 -7.92 -7.34 -12.88
CA VAL A 6 -8.95 -7.54 -11.85
C VAL A 6 -8.32 -7.43 -10.46
N LEU A 7 -7.21 -8.13 -10.21
CA LEU A 7 -6.51 -8.08 -8.93
C LEU A 7 -5.95 -6.68 -8.63
N TYR A 8 -5.44 -5.97 -9.65
CA TYR A 8 -4.98 -4.60 -9.51
C TYR A 8 -6.10 -3.67 -9.03
N LEU A 9 -7.25 -3.69 -9.70
CA LEU A 9 -8.40 -2.86 -9.32
C LEU A 9 -8.93 -3.24 -7.95
N TYR A 10 -8.95 -4.53 -7.63
CA TYR A 10 -9.33 -5.00 -6.31
C TYR A 10 -8.41 -4.44 -5.21
N ARG A 11 -7.08 -4.52 -5.38
CA ARG A 11 -6.12 -3.96 -4.41
C ARG A 11 -6.23 -2.44 -4.28
N LEU A 12 -6.48 -1.75 -5.38
CA LEU A 12 -6.70 -0.30 -5.36
C LEU A 12 -7.98 0.05 -4.61
N GLY A 13 -9.07 -0.69 -4.84
CA GLY A 13 -10.31 -0.54 -4.08
C GLY A 13 -10.13 -0.80 -2.58
N GLN A 14 -9.34 -1.81 -2.19
CA GLN A 14 -9.00 -2.01 -0.77
C GLN A 14 -8.24 -0.81 -0.17
N ALA A 15 -7.33 -0.20 -0.93
CA ALA A 15 -6.61 0.98 -0.47
C ALA A 15 -7.55 2.17 -0.25
N GLU A 16 -8.46 2.42 -1.20
CA GLU A 16 -9.46 3.49 -1.14
C GLU A 16 -10.45 3.30 0.02
N GLU A 17 -10.97 2.08 0.20
CA GLU A 17 -11.87 1.75 1.31
C GLU A 17 -11.18 1.94 2.66
N THR A 18 -9.96 1.42 2.81
CA THR A 18 -9.17 1.55 4.04
C THR A 18 -8.82 3.01 4.34
N LEU A 19 -8.58 3.82 3.30
CA LEU A 19 -8.35 5.27 3.46
C LEU A 19 -9.61 5.96 4.00
N SER A 20 -10.77 5.67 3.40
CA SER A 20 -12.04 6.22 3.86
C SER A 20 -12.34 5.83 5.32
N GLU A 21 -12.01 4.60 5.73
CA GLU A 21 -12.08 4.19 7.13
C GLU A 21 -11.15 5.03 8.02
N ALA A 22 -9.88 5.21 7.63
CA ALA A 22 -8.92 6.01 8.40
C ALA A 22 -9.39 7.46 8.58
N GLU A 23 -9.96 8.06 7.53
CA GLU A 23 -10.51 9.42 7.55
C GLU A 23 -11.73 9.53 8.47
N LYS A 24 -12.67 8.58 8.41
CA LYS A 24 -13.82 8.53 9.33
C LYS A 24 -13.39 8.36 10.77
N MET A 25 -12.44 7.46 11.02
CA MET A 25 -11.88 7.25 12.36
C MET A 25 -11.22 8.49 12.92
N LEU A 26 -10.55 9.28 12.07
CA LEU A 26 -9.99 10.57 12.45
C LEU A 26 -11.10 11.57 12.83
N GLN A 27 -12.16 11.67 12.03
CA GLN A 27 -13.31 12.55 12.30
C GLN A 27 -14.04 12.17 13.60
N GLU A 28 -14.11 10.88 13.90
CA GLU A 28 -14.76 10.34 15.10
C GLU A 28 -13.83 10.28 16.34
N ASN A 29 -12.63 10.87 16.27
CA ASN A 29 -11.65 10.92 17.35
C ASN A 29 -11.24 9.54 17.92
N PHE A 30 -11.08 8.54 17.04
CA PHE A 30 -10.54 7.24 17.42
C PHE A 30 -9.09 7.37 17.91
N SER A 31 -8.58 6.31 18.55
CA SER A 31 -7.20 6.32 19.04
C SER A 31 -6.19 6.55 17.89
N PRO A 32 -5.13 7.34 18.11
CA PRO A 32 -4.09 7.56 17.10
C PRO A 32 -3.47 6.25 16.58
N ARG A 33 -3.37 5.23 17.45
CA ARG A 33 -2.87 3.90 17.09
C ARG A 33 -3.77 3.24 16.04
N SER A 34 -5.09 3.32 16.22
CA SER A 34 -6.05 2.71 15.30
C SER A 34 -6.04 3.43 13.94
N ILE A 35 -5.99 4.76 13.94
CA ILE A 35 -5.93 5.57 12.71
C ILE A 35 -4.63 5.28 11.95
N THR A 36 -3.49 5.26 12.65
CA THR A 36 -2.18 4.97 12.05
C THR A 36 -2.14 3.56 11.46
N ASN A 37 -2.73 2.59 12.14
CA ASN A 37 -2.82 1.22 11.60
C ASN A 37 -3.60 1.19 10.28
N ARG A 38 -4.72 1.91 10.18
CA ARG A 38 -5.49 1.97 8.93
C ARG A 38 -4.74 2.70 7.82
N ALA A 39 -4.14 3.85 8.12
CA ALA A 39 -3.30 4.58 7.16
C ALA A 39 -2.14 3.72 6.63
N TYR A 40 -1.49 2.93 7.51
CA TYR A 40 -0.47 1.96 7.11
C TYR A 40 -1.00 0.93 6.11
N TYR A 41 -2.17 0.33 6.38
CA TYR A 41 -2.77 -0.66 5.50
C TYR A 41 -3.23 -0.07 4.15
N THR A 42 -3.72 1.17 4.13
CA THR A 42 -3.97 1.91 2.89
C THR A 42 -2.72 1.92 2.01
N MET A 43 -1.59 2.33 2.57
CA MET A 43 -0.32 2.38 1.83
C MET A 43 0.15 0.99 1.39
N PHE A 44 0.00 -0.01 2.27
CA PHE A 44 0.34 -1.39 1.95
C PHE A 44 -0.45 -1.92 0.74
N TYR A 45 -1.77 -1.71 0.70
CA TYR A 45 -2.59 -2.14 -0.43
C TYR A 45 -2.25 -1.36 -1.71
N ALA A 46 -1.96 -0.07 -1.61
CA ALA A 46 -1.50 0.73 -2.74
C ALA A 46 -0.17 0.21 -3.33
N VAL A 47 0.77 -0.23 -2.49
CA VAL A 47 2.03 -0.85 -2.96
C VAL A 47 1.79 -2.18 -3.65
N LEU A 48 0.87 -3.02 -3.15
CA LEU A 48 0.49 -4.25 -3.84
C LEU A 48 -0.16 -3.96 -5.22
N ALA A 49 -1.03 -2.95 -5.30
CA ALA A 49 -1.60 -2.50 -6.56
C ALA A 49 -0.51 -2.00 -7.52
N LEU A 50 0.45 -1.21 -7.02
CA LEU A 50 1.59 -0.71 -7.81
C LEU A 50 2.40 -1.85 -8.42
N PHE A 51 2.71 -2.89 -7.66
CA PHE A 51 3.42 -4.07 -8.16
C PHE A 51 2.66 -4.76 -9.29
N LEU A 52 1.35 -4.93 -9.16
CA LEU A 52 0.51 -5.51 -10.22
C LEU A 52 0.50 -4.60 -11.46
N LYS A 53 0.38 -3.29 -11.27
CA LYS A 53 0.39 -2.29 -12.35
C LYS A 53 1.70 -2.29 -13.12
N THR A 54 2.83 -2.49 -12.44
CA THR A 54 4.17 -2.55 -13.05
C THR A 54 4.59 -3.96 -13.45
N SER A 55 3.69 -4.95 -13.41
CA SER A 55 3.99 -6.35 -13.75
C SER A 55 5.10 -6.98 -12.87
N LEU A 56 5.31 -6.47 -11.66
CA LEU A 56 6.33 -6.97 -10.76
C LEU A 56 5.84 -8.22 -10.05
N ASN A 57 6.55 -9.33 -10.22
CA ASN A 57 6.19 -10.60 -9.60
C ASN A 57 6.74 -10.69 -8.17
N ILE A 58 5.85 -10.73 -7.18
CA ILE A 58 6.23 -10.75 -5.77
C ILE A 58 6.38 -12.20 -5.30
N LYS A 59 7.51 -12.52 -4.67
CA LYS A 59 7.81 -13.87 -4.18
C LYS A 59 7.42 -14.11 -2.71
N THR A 60 6.73 -13.17 -2.08
CA THR A 60 6.44 -13.21 -0.65
C THR A 60 5.16 -12.46 -0.31
N SER A 61 4.45 -12.95 0.70
CA SER A 61 3.28 -12.29 1.30
C SER A 61 3.62 -11.58 2.62
N LYS A 62 4.89 -11.64 3.07
CA LYS A 62 5.32 -11.02 4.33
C LYS A 62 5.53 -9.51 4.15
N HIS A 63 5.04 -8.71 5.10
CA HIS A 63 5.16 -7.24 5.10
C HIS A 63 6.59 -6.75 4.81
N ILE A 64 7.58 -7.25 5.55
CA ILE A 64 8.99 -6.87 5.39
C ILE A 64 9.48 -7.15 3.96
N GLY A 65 9.04 -8.24 3.35
CA GLY A 65 9.42 -8.60 1.99
C GLY A 65 8.79 -7.69 0.93
N ILE A 66 7.55 -7.26 1.15
CA ILE A 66 6.86 -6.25 0.33
C ILE A 66 7.62 -4.92 0.38
N ILE A 67 7.94 -4.43 1.58
CA ILE A 67 8.66 -3.16 1.78
C ILE A 67 10.06 -3.23 1.15
N SER A 68 10.81 -4.32 1.39
CA SER A 68 12.13 -4.50 0.77
C SER A 68 12.08 -4.50 -0.76
N THR A 69 11.02 -5.06 -1.35
CA THR A 69 10.81 -5.06 -2.79
C THR A 69 10.48 -3.66 -3.29
N PHE A 70 9.61 -2.94 -2.58
CA PHE A 70 9.25 -1.56 -2.88
C PHE A 70 10.47 -0.65 -2.86
N ASP A 71 11.28 -0.74 -1.81
CA ASP A 71 12.51 0.02 -1.66
C ASP A 71 13.47 -0.22 -2.82
N LYS A 72 13.66 -1.49 -3.19
CA LYS A 72 14.61 -1.87 -4.24
C LYS A 72 14.17 -1.36 -5.62
N GLU A 73 12.90 -1.53 -5.97
CA GLU A 73 12.41 -1.33 -7.34
C GLU A 73 11.94 0.11 -7.63
N PHE A 74 11.58 0.86 -6.57
CA PHE A 74 11.02 2.21 -6.69
C PHE A 74 11.86 3.27 -5.98
N VAL A 75 12.20 3.06 -4.71
CA VAL A 75 12.84 4.11 -3.89
C VAL A 75 14.32 4.27 -4.26
N LYS A 76 15.08 3.18 -4.27
CA LYS A 76 16.50 3.19 -4.64
C LYS A 76 16.72 3.53 -6.11
N GLN A 77 15.70 3.38 -6.95
CA GLN A 77 15.70 3.78 -8.35
C GLN A 77 15.30 5.26 -8.54
N GLY A 78 14.98 5.99 -7.46
CA GLY A 78 14.57 7.40 -7.51
C GLY A 78 13.18 7.64 -8.09
N LYS A 79 12.36 6.59 -8.27
CA LYS A 79 10.99 6.70 -8.82
C LYS A 79 10.00 7.22 -7.78
N ILE A 80 10.26 6.94 -6.50
CA ILE A 80 9.45 7.38 -5.37
C ILE A 80 10.38 7.90 -4.27
N ASP A 81 9.99 8.99 -3.60
CA ASP A 81 10.79 9.57 -2.53
C ASP A 81 10.96 8.61 -1.35
N LYS A 82 12.15 8.60 -0.75
CA LYS A 82 12.48 7.78 0.43
C LYS A 82 11.56 8.01 1.63
N HIS A 83 10.91 9.17 1.71
CA HIS A 83 9.91 9.48 2.72
C HIS A 83 8.80 8.42 2.75
N TYR A 84 8.30 8.00 1.59
CA TYR A 84 7.20 7.03 1.50
C TYR A 84 7.58 5.63 2.01
N SER A 85 8.86 5.25 1.90
CA SER A 85 9.37 4.01 2.50
C SER A 85 9.44 4.10 4.02
N LYS A 86 9.79 5.25 4.59
CA LYS A 86 9.95 5.42 6.04
C LYS A 86 8.61 5.39 6.80
N ILE A 87 7.52 5.71 6.12
CA ILE A 87 6.17 5.72 6.69
C ILE A 87 5.38 4.44 6.35
N LEU A 88 5.96 3.58 5.49
CA LEU A 88 5.48 2.23 5.17
C LEU A 88 6.18 1.17 6.03
#